data_AF-A0A5K1DAJ5-F1
#
_entry.id   AF-A0A5K1DAJ5-F1
#
_cell.length_a   1.000
_cell.length_b   1.000
_cell.length_c   1.000
_cell.angle_alpha   90.00
_cell.angle_beta   90.00
_cell.angle_gamma   90.00
#
_symmetry.space_group_name_H-M   'P 1'
#
loop_
_entity.id
_entity.type
_entity.pdbx_description
1 polymer ?
#
loop_
_entity_poly.entity_id
_entity_poly.type
_entity_poly.pdbx_seq_one_letter_code
_entity_poly.pdbx_strand_id
1 'polypeptide(L)' 'NHVKQQAGCIQLGQNHAFTYEEIVKITQNFEILIGDGGSGSVYYGCLNNGNEVAVKVLKDWQEQGSKEFVAE' A
#
# COMPACT_ATOMS: atom_id res chain seq x y z
N ASN A 1 2.08 0.97 23.70
CA ASN A 1 1.06 0.04 23.18
C ASN A 1 0.04 0.84 22.39
N HIS A 2 0.31 1.14 21.13
CA HIS A 2 -0.67 1.71 20.19
C HIS A 2 -0.06 1.53 18.80
N VAL A 3 -0.48 0.44 18.15
CA VAL A 3 -0.12 0.08 16.79
C VAL A 3 -0.57 1.24 15.91
N LYS A 4 0.36 2.06 15.44
CA LYS A 4 0.09 3.03 14.38
C LYS A 4 -0.11 2.23 13.10
N GLN A 5 -1.34 1.78 12.87
CA GLN A 5 -1.79 1.36 11.54
C GLN A 5 -1.89 2.62 10.70
N GLN A 6 -0.75 3.09 10.22
CA GLN A 6 -0.67 4.19 9.29
C GLN A 6 -1.14 3.62 7.95
N ALA A 7 -2.42 3.81 7.64
CA ALA A 7 -2.95 3.56 6.32
C ALA A 7 -2.10 4.40 5.36
N GLY A 8 -1.17 3.72 4.67
CA GLY A 8 -0.31 4.36 3.68
C GLY A 8 -1.18 5.11 2.69
N CYS A 9 -0.84 6.37 2.44
CA CYS A 9 -1.46 7.11 1.36
C CYS A 9 -1.19 6.35 0.05
N ILE A 10 -2.20 5.69 -0.48
CA ILE A 10 -2.11 5.04 -1.77
C ILE A 10 -2.20 6.17 -2.78
N GLN A 11 -1.05 6.58 -3.33
CA GLN A 11 -0.97 7.57 -4.39
C GLN A 11 -1.48 6.92 -5.69
N LEU A 12 -2.78 6.65 -5.77
CA LEU A 12 -3.47 6.59 -7.05
C LEU A 12 -3.37 8.01 -7.62
N GLY A 13 -3.05 8.17 -8.90
CA GLY A 13 -2.85 9.48 -9.55
C GLY A 13 -4.08 10.41 -9.55
N GLN A 14 -5.08 10.15 -8.72
CA GLN A 14 -6.28 10.94 -8.51
C GLN A 14 -6.45 11.19 -7.00
N ASN A 15 -6.70 12.44 -6.63
CA ASN A 15 -6.87 12.92 -5.25
C ASN A 15 -8.17 12.34 -4.63
N HIS A 16 -8.21 11.04 -4.37
CA HIS A 16 -9.32 10.35 -3.71
C HIS A 16 -8.77 9.55 -2.54
N ALA A 17 -9.17 9.91 -1.32
CA ALA A 17 -8.77 9.21 -0.12
C ALA A 17 -9.73 8.04 0.12
N PHE A 18 -9.19 6.83 0.23
CA PHE A 18 -9.92 5.63 0.62
C PHE A 18 -9.68 5.34 2.10
N THR A 19 -10.72 4.89 2.80
CA THR A 19 -10.55 4.38 4.17
C THR A 19 -9.86 3.01 4.16
N TYR A 20 -9.22 2.62 5.25
CA TYR A 20 -8.60 1.29 5.35
C TYR A 20 -9.63 0.16 5.13
N GLU A 21 -10.84 0.31 5.69
CA GLU A 21 -11.92 -0.65 5.51
C GLU A 21 -12.32 -0.79 4.04
N GLU A 22 -12.31 0.30 3.28
CA GLU A 22 -12.55 0.25 1.84
C GLU A 22 -11.42 -0.47 1.11
N ILE A 23 -10.16 -0.18 1.45
CA ILE A 23 -9.01 -0.88 0.85
C ILE A 23 -9.10 -2.38 1.11
N VAL A 24 -9.44 -2.80 2.33
CA VAL A 24 -9.66 -4.21 2.68
C VAL A 24 -10.78 -4.81 1.84
N LYS A 25 -11.90 -4.12 1.67
CA LYS A 25 -13.02 -4.61 0.81
C LYS A 25 -12.60 -4.72 -0.66
N ILE A 26 -11.95 -3.69 -1.18
CA ILE A 26 -11.51 -3.62 -2.59
C ILE A 26 -10.52 -4.74 -2.90
N THR A 27 -9.58 -5.01 -1.98
CA THR A 27 -8.53 -6.04 -2.15
C THR A 27 -8.94 -7.43 -1.70
N GLN A 28 -10.20 -7.64 -1.31
CA GLN A 28 -10.66 -8.88 -0.68
C GLN A 28 -9.74 -9.33 0.45
N ASN A 29 -9.40 -8.40 1.36
CA ASN A 29 -8.49 -8.62 2.47
C ASN A 29 -7.05 -8.96 2.03
N PHE A 30 -6.56 -8.25 1.01
CA PHE A 30 -5.22 -8.42 0.43
C PHE A 30 -4.94 -9.84 -0.11
N GLU A 31 -5.97 -10.50 -0.69
CA GLU A 31 -5.91 -11.91 -1.10
C GLU A 31 -4.94 -12.16 -2.25
N ILE A 32 -4.97 -11.30 -3.27
CA ILE A 32 -4.23 -11.51 -4.52
C ILE A 32 -3.07 -10.53 -4.60
N LEU A 33 -1.86 -11.02 -4.34
CA LEU A 33 -0.61 -10.29 -4.56
C LEU A 33 -0.24 -10.35 -6.05
N ILE A 34 -0.12 -9.20 -6.70
CA ILE A 34 0.25 -9.09 -8.13
C ILE A 34 1.67 -8.57 -8.34
N GLY A 35 2.32 -8.06 -7.29
CA GLY A 35 3.72 -7.66 -7.34
C GLY A 35 4.31 -7.43 -5.97
N ASP A 36 5.57 -7.79 -5.78
CA ASP A 36 6.33 -7.48 -4.57
C ASP A 36 7.71 -6.94 -4.95
N GLY A 37 8.17 -5.91 -4.25
CA GLY A 37 9.51 -5.38 -4.46
C GLY A 37 9.94 -4.42 -3.37
N GLY A 38 11.12 -3.81 -3.55
CA GLY A 38 11.73 -2.90 -2.56
C GLY A 38 10.93 -1.62 -2.28
N SER A 39 9.92 -1.31 -3.11
CA SER A 39 9.04 -0.16 -2.91
C SER A 39 7.68 -0.51 -2.28
N GLY A 40 7.45 -1.77 -1.90
CA GLY A 40 6.21 -2.25 -1.32
C GLY A 40 5.59 -3.44 -2.05
N SER A 41 4.43 -3.88 -1.55
CA SER A 41 3.65 -4.98 -2.10
C SER A 41 2.42 -4.42 -2.82
N VAL A 42 2.07 -4.97 -3.97
CA VAL A 42 0.97 -4.54 -4.83
C VAL A 42 -0.06 -5.66 -4.89
N TYR A 43 -1.28 -5.34 -4.48
CA TYR A 43 -2.41 -6.26 -4.46
C TYR A 43 -3.41 -5.91 -5.54
N TYR A 44 -4.06 -6.91 -6.10
CA TYR A 44 -5.21 -6.71 -6.96
C TYR A 44 -6.42 -6.29 -6.10
N GLY A 45 -7.23 -5.40 -6.65
CA GLY A 45 -8.52 -5.07 -6.07
C GLY A 45 -9.55 -4.73 -7.13
N CYS A 46 -10.82 -4.78 -6.73
CA CYS A 46 -11.95 -4.42 -7.57
C CYS A 46 -12.84 -3.42 -6.82
N LEU A 47 -13.08 -2.27 -7.42
CA LEU A 47 -13.99 -1.27 -6.90
C LEU A 47 -15.45 -1.74 -7.06
N ASN A 48 -16.36 -1.18 -6.26
CA ASN A 48 -17.79 -1.54 -6.30
C ASN A 48 -18.46 -1.29 -7.67
N ASN A 49 -17.84 -0.48 -8.54
CA ASN A 49 -18.30 -0.22 -9.89
C ASN A 49 -17.74 -1.22 -10.93
N GLY A 50 -17.00 -2.24 -10.50
CA GLY A 50 -16.37 -3.24 -11.37
C GLY A 50 -15.02 -2.82 -11.93
N ASN A 51 -14.49 -1.65 -11.56
CA ASN A 51 -13.17 -1.22 -12.02
C ASN A 51 -12.06 -1.94 -11.26
N GLU A 52 -11.20 -2.60 -12.03
CA GLU A 52 -10.02 -3.28 -11.52
C GLU A 52 -8.91 -2.26 -11.20
N VAL A 53 -8.29 -2.42 -10.03
CA VAL A 53 -7.27 -1.51 -9.52
C VAL A 53 -6.09 -2.28 -8.92
N ALA A 54 -4.92 -1.64 -8.91
CA ALA A 54 -3.74 -2.11 -8.21
C ALA A 54 -3.55 -1.30 -6.93
N VAL A 55 -3.60 -1.97 -5.78
CA VAL A 55 -3.44 -1.39 -4.45
C VAL A 55 -2.01 -1.60 -3.98
N LYS A 56 -1.20 -0.54 -4.03
CA LYS A 56 0.18 -0.57 -3.54
C LYS A 56 0.23 -0.25 -2.05
N VAL A 57 0.68 -1.22 -1.26
CA VAL A 57 0.99 -1.11 0.15
C VAL A 57 2.49 -0.87 0.29
N LEU A 58 2.87 0.33 0.75
CA LEU A 58 4.27 0.62 1.06
C LEU A 58 4.65 -0.16 2.33
N LYS A 59 5.71 -0.97 2.25
CA LYS A 59 6.33 -1.55 3.44
C LYS A 59 6.84 -0.36 4.26
N ASP A 60 6.47 -0.28 5.53
CA ASP A 60 6.84 0.81 6.44
C ASP A 60 8.31 1.22 6.22
N TRP A 61 8.53 2.50 5.92
CA TRP A 61 9.84 3.14 5.78
C TRP A 61 10.65 3.15 7.11
N GLN A 62 10.25 2.41 8.14
CA GLN A 62 10.79 2.62 9.48
C GLN A 62 12.29 2.30 9.65
N GLU A 63 12.99 1.69 8.69
CA GLU A 63 14.43 1.36 8.85
C GLU A 63 15.32 1.46 7.59
N GLN A 64 15.02 2.29 6.59
CA GLN A 64 15.98 2.46 5.48
C GLN A 64 16.24 3.92 5.10
N GLY A 65 16.77 4.69 6.05
CA GLY A 65 17.20 6.06 5.75
C GLY A 65 17.99 6.84 6.81
N SER A 66 18.51 6.22 7.86
CA SER A 66 19.47 6.89 8.77
C SER A 66 20.82 6.17 8.90
N LYS A 67 21.02 5.04 8.21
CA LYS A 67 22.30 4.35 8.17
C LYS A 67 22.59 3.85 6.76
N GLU A 68 23.77 4.23 6.28
CA GLU A 68 24.50 3.58 5.19
C GLU A 68 24.04 3.90 3.76
N PHE A 69 24.10 5.18 3.40
CA PHE A 69 24.65 5.54 2.09
C PHE A 69 25.84 6.49 2.31
N VAL A 70 26.96 5.92 2.76
CA VAL A 70 28.27 6.49 2.48
C VAL A 70 28.72 5.80 1.20
N ALA A 71 28.56 6.49 0.07
CA ALA A 71 29.41 6.20 -1.07
C ALA A 71 30.78 6.81 -0.72
N GLU A 72 31.77 5.97 -0.46
CA GLU A 72 33.18 6.35 -0.53
C GLU A 72 33.60 6.56 -1.98
#